data_AF-A0A6A5RFN8-F1
#
_entry.id   AF-A0A6A5RFN8-F1
#
_cell.length_a   1.000
_cell.length_b   1.000
_cell.length_c   1.000
_cell.angle_alpha   90.00
_cell.angle_beta   90.00
_cell.angle_gamma   90.00
#
_symmetry.space_group_name_H-M   'P 1'
#
loop_
_entity.id
_entity.type
_entity.pdbx_description
1 polymer ?
#
loop_
_entity_poly.entity_id
_entity_poly.type
_entity_poly.pdbx_seq_one_letter_code
_entity_poly.pdbx_strand_id
1 'polypeptide(L)'
;MVFPSTRWFFITLVVLAPVLLSVRPGRDKLAASLSDRARLLLPGSNEFTDASLRWSSADPPTYSLIVQVATEADVKLTVNYANRKRKPFLAISGGHETTSLVGGLKNGIGIHLSQMNNTPIVDDGQAVLIEGGVLNGDLTATTGCDCVGFIAPILGGGHGYNQGRYGKATDQLLSARIVLTNGTAINISQEDNPDLFWAIRGAGHNFGIMTRAKLRKYDVEPGQHQWAASGFILSYDKLEALYAIANDWAKDPNKSPIIIAWLYFQGASIPSDLTAPLHALAPISVDSSVTDIAGANAHLLANKEGVACAKGFTRKMVPIGVQEYDIAAIRQAFEIFGSVPPAFRNSVMFTEGYPTNRVKEIDSDSTAYSDRAGEFLLSPLLTYSPNASLDVVADDYDGRIRDALLGGDRSKLVAYVNYAREDETMQGMYGYEPWRLEKLRRLKKE
;
A
#
# COMPACT_ATOMS: atom_id res chain seq x y z
N MET A 1 -17.30 -80.54 -0.75
CA MET A 1 -16.12 -80.12 0.04
C MET A 1 -15.77 -78.69 -0.36
N VAL A 2 -15.20 -77.90 0.56
CA VAL A 2 -14.97 -76.45 0.37
C VAL A 2 -13.50 -76.21 -0.01
N PHE A 3 -13.25 -75.31 -0.98
CA PHE A 3 -11.90 -74.91 -1.38
C PHE A 3 -11.23 -74.03 -0.31
N PRO A 4 -9.93 -74.20 -0.02
CA PRO A 4 -9.20 -73.33 0.90
C PRO A 4 -9.00 -71.92 0.32
N SER A 5 -9.11 -70.90 1.17
CA SER A 5 -9.06 -69.49 0.75
C SER A 5 -7.64 -68.96 0.59
N THR A 6 -7.23 -68.70 -0.65
CA THR A 6 -5.94 -68.07 -0.98
C THR A 6 -5.94 -66.60 -0.54
N ARG A 7 -5.28 -66.28 0.57
CA ARG A 7 -5.04 -64.89 0.99
C ARG A 7 -3.89 -64.28 0.21
N TRP A 8 -4.21 -63.38 -0.71
CA TRP A 8 -3.23 -62.51 -1.36
C TRP A 8 -2.87 -61.35 -0.42
N PHE A 9 -1.57 -61.11 -0.21
CA PHE A 9 -1.06 -59.91 0.46
C PHE A 9 -0.29 -59.07 -0.55
N PHE A 10 -0.55 -57.76 -0.57
CA PHE A 10 0.11 -56.80 -1.44
C PHE A 10 0.90 -55.82 -0.57
N ILE A 11 2.22 -55.72 -0.78
CA ILE A 11 3.11 -54.87 0.02
C ILE A 11 3.68 -53.77 -0.88
N THR A 12 3.28 -52.53 -0.64
CA THR A 12 3.82 -51.35 -1.33
C THR A 12 4.97 -50.76 -0.50
N LEU A 13 6.21 -51.01 -0.93
CA LEU A 13 7.40 -50.35 -0.36
C LEU A 13 7.60 -48.98 -1.01
N VAL A 14 7.23 -47.91 -0.31
CA VAL A 14 7.52 -46.53 -0.73
C VAL A 14 8.89 -46.12 -0.22
N VAL A 15 9.90 -46.14 -1.08
CA VAL A 15 11.22 -45.57 -0.80
C VAL A 15 11.18 -44.07 -1.07
N LEU A 16 10.92 -43.28 -0.03
CA LEU A 16 11.11 -41.83 -0.10
C LEU A 16 12.61 -41.53 -0.23
N ALA A 17 12.96 -40.60 -1.12
CA ALA A 17 14.30 -40.04 -1.16
C ALA A 17 14.62 -39.38 0.19
N PRO A 18 15.88 -39.45 0.69
CA PRO A 18 16.24 -38.87 1.98
C PRO A 18 16.13 -37.35 1.91
N VAL A 19 15.00 -36.81 2.41
CA VAL A 19 14.87 -35.38 2.68
C VAL A 19 15.88 -35.04 3.76
N LEU A 20 17.00 -34.45 3.32
CA LEU A 20 18.02 -33.90 4.21
C LEU A 20 17.44 -32.73 4.99
N LEU A 21 16.76 -33.05 6.09
CA LEU A 21 16.38 -32.13 7.14
C LEU A 21 17.65 -31.53 7.74
N SER A 22 18.17 -30.51 7.07
CA SER A 22 19.29 -29.67 7.53
C SER A 22 18.79 -28.76 8.64
N VAL A 23 18.51 -29.38 9.79
CA VAL A 23 18.15 -28.74 11.05
C VAL A 23 19.38 -27.96 11.52
N ARG A 24 19.45 -26.69 11.12
CA ARG A 24 20.57 -25.80 11.48
C ARG A 24 20.35 -25.37 12.95
N PRO A 25 21.22 -25.74 13.91
CA PRO A 25 20.95 -25.68 15.36
C PRO A 25 20.80 -24.27 15.98
N GLY A 26 20.68 -23.23 15.15
CA GLY A 26 20.22 -21.90 15.55
C GLY A 26 18.74 -21.64 15.27
N ARG A 27 18.10 -22.34 14.32
CA ARG A 27 16.68 -22.15 13.96
C ARG A 27 15.77 -22.65 15.07
N ASP A 28 16.06 -23.83 15.60
CA ASP A 28 15.26 -24.50 16.64
C ASP A 28 15.27 -23.69 17.94
N LYS A 29 16.41 -23.08 18.26
CA LYS A 29 16.54 -22.13 19.38
C LYS A 29 15.75 -20.83 19.18
N LEU A 30 15.54 -20.38 17.93
CA LEU A 30 14.61 -19.27 17.67
C LEU A 30 13.16 -19.77 17.84
N ALA A 31 12.79 -20.87 17.20
CA ALA A 31 11.44 -21.44 17.26
C ALA A 31 10.98 -21.67 18.72
N ALA A 32 11.82 -22.28 19.55
CA ALA A 32 11.54 -22.55 20.97
C ALA A 32 11.63 -21.30 21.89
N SER A 33 11.93 -20.11 21.34
CA SER A 33 11.91 -18.84 22.08
C SER A 33 10.72 -17.94 21.70
N LEU A 34 10.00 -18.25 20.61
CA LEU A 34 8.85 -17.47 20.14
C LEU A 34 7.58 -17.85 20.91
N SER A 35 6.57 -16.97 20.89
CA SER A 35 5.27 -17.21 21.52
C SER A 35 4.42 -18.26 20.78
N ASP A 36 3.48 -18.90 21.49
CA ASP A 36 2.68 -20.03 20.98
C ASP A 36 1.87 -19.74 19.69
N ARG A 37 1.56 -18.46 19.44
CA ARG A 37 0.84 -18.00 18.24
C ARG A 37 1.77 -17.67 17.07
N ALA A 38 3.06 -17.50 17.31
CA ALA A 38 4.04 -17.26 16.25
C ALA A 38 4.30 -18.52 15.41
N ARG A 39 4.82 -18.37 14.19
CA ARG A 39 5.21 -19.48 13.30
C ARG A 39 6.53 -19.18 12.62
N LEU A 40 7.47 -20.13 12.66
CA LEU A 40 8.72 -20.08 11.90
C LEU A 40 8.56 -20.93 10.64
N LEU A 41 8.50 -20.27 9.49
CA LEU A 41 8.26 -20.85 8.17
C LEU A 41 9.60 -21.01 7.42
N LEU A 42 9.75 -22.10 6.66
CA LEU A 42 10.99 -22.47 5.97
C LEU A 42 10.76 -22.75 4.48
N PRO A 43 11.74 -22.45 3.60
CA PRO A 43 11.66 -22.79 2.18
C PRO A 43 11.32 -24.26 1.94
N GLY A 44 10.33 -24.51 1.07
CA GLY A 44 9.84 -25.85 0.73
C GLY A 44 8.47 -26.21 1.33
N SER A 45 7.83 -25.33 2.10
CA SER A 45 6.44 -25.48 2.52
C SER A 45 5.50 -24.53 1.78
N ASN A 46 4.20 -24.87 1.73
CA ASN A 46 3.19 -24.00 1.11
C ASN A 46 3.04 -22.70 1.90
N GLU A 47 2.98 -22.78 3.23
CA GLU A 47 2.83 -21.63 4.12
C GLU A 47 3.98 -20.62 3.98
N PHE A 48 5.21 -21.11 3.76
CA PHE A 48 6.36 -20.23 3.44
C PHE A 48 6.20 -19.57 2.06
N THR A 49 5.66 -20.30 1.08
CA THR A 49 5.40 -19.79 -0.27
C THR A 49 4.33 -18.70 -0.23
N ASP A 50 3.21 -18.96 0.43
CA ASP A 50 2.09 -18.03 0.61
C ASP A 50 2.51 -16.78 1.41
N ALA A 51 3.28 -16.96 2.50
CA ALA A 51 3.84 -15.84 3.26
C ALA A 51 4.96 -15.08 2.53
N SER A 52 5.49 -15.61 1.42
CA SER A 52 6.40 -14.90 0.52
C SER A 52 5.66 -14.10 -0.56
N LEU A 53 4.36 -14.28 -0.76
CA LEU A 53 3.59 -13.57 -1.78
C LEU A 53 3.40 -12.09 -1.42
N ARG A 54 4.02 -11.20 -2.20
CA ARG A 54 3.74 -9.76 -2.25
C ARG A 54 2.57 -9.47 -3.20
N TRP A 55 2.01 -8.27 -3.05
CA TRP A 55 1.02 -7.70 -3.97
C TRP A 55 1.61 -7.40 -5.35
N SER A 56 2.85 -6.93 -5.40
CA SER A 56 3.66 -6.88 -6.62
C SER A 56 4.73 -7.97 -6.61
N SER A 57 4.86 -8.66 -7.74
CA SER A 57 5.97 -9.57 -8.03
C SER A 57 7.20 -8.88 -8.63
N ALA A 58 7.22 -7.55 -8.76
CA ALA A 58 8.42 -6.79 -9.15
C ALA A 58 9.55 -7.00 -8.12
N ASP A 59 10.79 -7.15 -8.59
CA ASP A 59 12.02 -7.22 -7.77
C ASP A 59 11.88 -7.97 -6.43
N PRO A 60 11.57 -9.28 -6.45
CA PRO A 60 11.19 -9.97 -5.23
C PRO A 60 12.38 -10.16 -4.25
N PRO A 61 12.17 -9.93 -2.95
CA PRO A 61 13.10 -10.34 -1.89
C PRO A 61 13.19 -11.87 -1.85
N THR A 62 14.32 -12.42 -1.38
CA THR A 62 14.45 -13.86 -1.12
C THR A 62 14.72 -14.17 0.35
N TYR A 63 13.89 -15.00 0.96
CA TYR A 63 13.93 -15.29 2.39
C TYR A 63 14.63 -16.61 2.71
N SER A 64 15.41 -16.63 3.78
CA SER A 64 16.03 -17.83 4.36
C SER A 64 15.14 -18.53 5.39
N LEU A 65 14.17 -17.77 5.92
CA LEU A 65 13.03 -18.15 6.76
C LEU A 65 12.09 -16.94 6.84
N ILE A 66 10.83 -17.17 7.17
CA ILE A 66 9.89 -16.11 7.55
C ILE A 66 9.40 -16.41 8.96
N VAL A 67 9.31 -15.41 9.82
CA VAL A 67 8.63 -15.53 11.12
C VAL A 67 7.32 -14.77 11.03
N GLN A 68 6.19 -15.48 11.14
CA GLN A 68 4.92 -14.85 11.50
C GLN A 68 4.99 -14.55 13.00
N VAL A 69 5.13 -13.27 13.34
CA VAL A 69 5.31 -12.78 14.71
C VAL A 69 3.97 -12.42 15.32
N ALA A 70 3.74 -12.76 16.59
CA ALA A 70 2.45 -12.60 17.26
C ALA A 70 2.49 -11.62 18.46
N THR A 71 3.68 -11.14 18.81
CA THR A 71 3.93 -10.19 19.90
C THR A 71 5.12 -9.29 19.56
N GLU A 72 5.25 -8.15 20.26
CA GLU A 72 6.47 -7.32 20.20
C GLU A 72 7.73 -8.11 20.62
N ALA A 73 7.59 -9.08 21.53
CA ALA A 73 8.69 -9.94 21.95
C ALA A 73 9.21 -10.80 20.79
N ASP A 74 8.32 -11.38 19.98
CA ASP A 74 8.69 -12.16 18.78
C ASP A 74 9.44 -11.31 17.75
N VAL A 75 9.01 -10.06 17.55
CA VAL A 75 9.70 -9.08 16.69
C VAL A 75 11.12 -8.84 17.20
N LYS A 76 11.27 -8.51 18.50
CA LYS A 76 12.57 -8.26 19.13
C LYS A 76 13.48 -9.48 19.05
N LEU A 77 12.97 -10.69 19.30
CA LEU A 77 13.72 -11.95 19.19
C LEU A 77 14.19 -12.22 17.77
N THR A 78 13.33 -11.95 16.77
CA THR A 78 13.63 -12.17 15.35
C THR A 78 14.65 -11.17 14.81
N VAL A 79 14.52 -9.88 15.15
CA VAL A 79 15.54 -8.84 14.84
C VAL A 79 16.89 -9.20 15.49
N ASN A 80 16.89 -9.53 16.78
CA ASN A 80 18.11 -9.95 17.48
C ASN A 80 18.73 -11.23 16.89
N TYR A 81 17.92 -12.17 16.40
CA TYR A 81 18.42 -13.33 15.66
C TYR A 81 19.03 -12.94 14.31
N ALA A 82 18.36 -12.07 13.54
CA ALA A 82 18.86 -11.56 12.26
C ALA A 82 20.24 -10.89 12.42
N ASN A 83 20.37 -10.01 13.42
CA ASN A 83 21.62 -9.33 13.77
C ASN A 83 22.73 -10.35 14.13
N ARG A 84 22.47 -11.29 15.04
CA ARG A 84 23.42 -12.36 15.41
C ARG A 84 23.80 -13.28 14.24
N LYS A 85 22.98 -13.36 13.19
CA LYS A 85 23.25 -14.13 11.97
C LYS A 85 23.75 -13.27 10.80
N ARG A 86 23.92 -11.96 11.00
CA ARG A 86 24.28 -10.97 9.95
C ARG A 86 23.39 -11.13 8.71
N LYS A 87 22.07 -11.23 8.93
CA LYS A 87 21.06 -11.36 7.88
C LYS A 87 20.26 -10.06 7.74
N PRO A 88 20.05 -9.55 6.51
CA PRO A 88 19.07 -8.50 6.29
C PRO A 88 17.67 -9.04 6.59
N PHE A 89 16.78 -8.15 7.02
CA PHE A 89 15.39 -8.49 7.33
C PHE A 89 14.43 -7.43 6.78
N LEU A 90 13.18 -7.82 6.56
CA LEU A 90 12.09 -6.95 6.13
C LEU A 90 10.86 -7.22 6.99
N ALA A 91 10.24 -6.16 7.51
CA ALA A 91 8.94 -6.25 8.15
C ALA A 91 7.83 -6.26 7.09
N ILE A 92 6.85 -7.15 7.26
CA ILE A 92 5.77 -7.36 6.31
C ILE A 92 4.46 -7.20 7.07
N SER A 93 3.67 -6.18 6.72
CA SER A 93 2.28 -6.04 7.15
C SER A 93 1.37 -6.73 6.12
N GLY A 94 0.56 -6.01 5.33
CA GLY A 94 -0.20 -6.62 4.21
C GLY A 94 0.64 -7.07 3.00
N GLY A 95 1.86 -6.53 2.84
CA GLY A 95 2.75 -6.86 1.72
C GLY A 95 2.40 -6.15 0.40
N HIS A 96 1.89 -4.93 0.49
CA HIS A 96 1.43 -4.08 -0.63
C HIS A 96 2.49 -3.18 -1.27
N GLU A 97 3.74 -3.29 -0.82
CA GLU A 97 4.83 -2.38 -1.17
C GLU A 97 5.34 -2.60 -2.62
N THR A 98 5.78 -1.50 -3.26
CA THR A 98 6.11 -1.41 -4.70
C THR A 98 7.56 -1.03 -5.00
N THR A 99 8.44 -0.93 -4.00
CA THR A 99 9.81 -0.46 -4.22
C THR A 99 10.69 -1.54 -4.84
N SER A 100 11.62 -1.14 -5.71
CA SER A 100 12.67 -2.03 -6.21
C SER A 100 13.67 -2.44 -5.10
N LEU A 101 13.79 -1.66 -4.02
CA LEU A 101 14.79 -1.88 -2.97
C LEU A 101 14.63 -3.19 -2.20
N VAL A 102 13.43 -3.74 -2.05
CA VAL A 102 13.26 -5.05 -1.41
C VAL A 102 13.90 -6.18 -2.23
N GLY A 103 14.09 -5.98 -3.53
CA GLY A 103 14.90 -6.85 -4.38
C GLY A 103 16.35 -6.97 -3.91
N GLY A 104 16.88 -5.97 -3.21
CA GLY A 104 18.21 -6.04 -2.57
C GLY A 104 18.29 -7.04 -1.41
N LEU A 105 17.17 -7.39 -0.77
CA LEU A 105 17.13 -8.40 0.30
C LEU A 105 17.26 -9.80 -0.30
N LYS A 106 18.49 -10.32 -0.38
CA LYS A 106 18.77 -11.70 -0.80
C LYS A 106 19.10 -12.60 0.41
N ASN A 107 18.45 -13.76 0.46
CA ASN A 107 18.64 -14.80 1.50
C ASN A 107 18.47 -14.24 2.94
N GLY A 108 17.52 -13.33 3.15
CA GLY A 108 17.30 -12.60 4.43
C GLY A 108 16.28 -13.26 5.35
N ILE A 109 15.56 -12.45 6.14
CA ILE A 109 14.50 -12.89 7.07
C ILE A 109 13.24 -12.04 6.87
N GLY A 110 12.10 -12.68 6.61
CA GLY A 110 10.80 -12.00 6.64
C GLY A 110 10.26 -11.95 8.07
N ILE A 111 9.76 -10.79 8.51
CA ILE A 111 9.13 -10.58 9.82
C ILE A 111 7.67 -10.18 9.57
N HIS A 112 6.80 -11.19 9.48
CA HIS A 112 5.42 -11.05 9.01
C HIS A 112 4.48 -10.77 10.21
N LEU A 113 3.93 -9.56 10.27
CA LEU A 113 3.22 -9.03 11.44
C LEU A 113 1.80 -9.57 11.60
N SER A 114 1.29 -10.38 10.67
CA SER A 114 -0.13 -10.80 10.57
C SER A 114 -0.74 -11.53 11.79
N GLN A 115 0.05 -11.99 12.76
CA GLN A 115 -0.47 -12.53 14.04
C GLN A 115 -0.56 -11.46 15.15
N MET A 116 -0.15 -10.21 14.86
CA MET A 116 -0.34 -9.00 15.67
C MET A 116 -1.50 -8.19 15.07
N ASN A 117 -2.73 -8.70 15.23
CA ASN A 117 -3.93 -8.21 14.57
C ASN A 117 -5.01 -7.71 15.55
N ASN A 118 -4.63 -7.26 16.75
CA ASN A 118 -5.58 -6.72 17.74
C ASN A 118 -5.84 -5.22 17.51
N THR A 119 -7.07 -4.79 17.83
CA THR A 119 -7.59 -3.42 17.58
C THR A 119 -8.29 -2.75 18.79
N PRO A 120 -7.82 -2.90 20.06
CA PRO A 120 -8.58 -2.44 21.22
C PRO A 120 -8.75 -0.90 21.27
N ILE A 121 -9.99 -0.48 21.52
CA ILE A 121 -10.37 0.91 21.81
C ILE A 121 -9.85 1.27 23.21
N VAL A 122 -9.30 2.48 23.35
CA VAL A 122 -8.70 3.02 24.58
C VAL A 122 -9.08 4.50 24.78
N ASP A 123 -8.53 5.13 25.82
CA ASP A 123 -8.77 6.54 26.18
C ASP A 123 -10.27 6.89 26.23
N ASP A 124 -11.04 6.08 26.97
CA ASP A 124 -12.49 6.21 27.16
C ASP A 124 -13.29 6.35 25.85
N GLY A 125 -12.78 5.75 24.77
CA GLY A 125 -13.41 5.75 23.44
C GLY A 125 -12.81 6.76 22.46
N GLN A 126 -11.85 7.60 22.86
CA GLN A 126 -11.27 8.66 22.03
C GLN A 126 -10.10 8.19 21.15
N ALA A 127 -9.53 7.02 21.43
CA ALA A 127 -8.43 6.47 20.66
C ALA A 127 -8.58 4.96 20.41
N VAL A 128 -7.83 4.46 19.43
CA VAL A 128 -7.71 3.02 19.15
C VAL A 128 -6.24 2.63 19.07
N LEU A 129 -5.90 1.49 19.66
CA LEU A 129 -4.61 0.83 19.48
C LEU A 129 -4.73 -0.17 18.35
N ILE A 130 -3.93 -0.01 17.29
CA ILE A 130 -3.89 -0.91 16.14
C ILE A 130 -2.55 -1.61 16.08
N GLU A 131 -2.53 -2.94 16.09
CA GLU A 131 -1.31 -3.71 15.93
C GLU A 131 -0.86 -3.85 14.47
N GLY A 132 0.45 -4.06 14.27
CA GLY A 132 1.08 -3.90 12.94
C GLY A 132 0.69 -4.91 11.85
N GLY A 133 -0.09 -5.93 12.18
CA GLY A 133 -0.62 -6.94 11.25
C GLY A 133 -2.07 -6.72 10.82
N VAL A 134 -2.76 -5.73 11.38
CA VAL A 134 -4.16 -5.39 11.04
C VAL A 134 -4.25 -4.90 9.59
N LEU A 135 -5.23 -5.38 8.84
CA LEU A 135 -5.51 -4.93 7.47
C LEU A 135 -6.57 -3.82 7.49
N ASN A 136 -6.57 -2.96 6.46
CA ASN A 136 -7.49 -1.82 6.37
C ASN A 136 -8.96 -2.26 6.44
N GLY A 137 -9.33 -3.35 5.76
CA GLY A 137 -10.68 -3.92 5.79
C GLY A 137 -11.01 -4.75 7.04
N ASP A 138 -10.17 -4.71 8.08
CA ASP A 138 -10.54 -5.15 9.45
C ASP A 138 -11.11 -3.98 10.27
N LEU A 139 -11.20 -2.78 9.69
CA LEU A 139 -11.59 -1.52 10.32
C LEU A 139 -12.58 -0.75 9.42
N THR A 140 -13.35 0.16 10.00
CA THR A 140 -14.07 1.21 9.24
C THR A 140 -13.07 2.32 8.85
N ALA A 141 -12.03 1.95 8.12
CA ALA A 141 -10.87 2.77 7.80
C ALA A 141 -10.96 3.37 6.39
N THR A 142 -10.52 4.61 6.24
CA THR A 142 -10.84 5.44 5.07
C THR A 142 -9.83 5.36 3.92
N THR A 143 -8.86 4.42 3.96
CA THR A 143 -7.97 4.18 2.82
C THR A 143 -8.63 3.19 1.84
N GLY A 144 -8.42 3.38 0.54
CA GLY A 144 -9.27 2.79 -0.51
C GLY A 144 -9.04 1.32 -0.86
N CYS A 145 -8.36 0.53 -0.02
CA CYS A 145 -8.06 -0.87 -0.32
C CYS A 145 -7.89 -1.73 0.94
N ASP A 146 -8.71 -2.77 1.08
CA ASP A 146 -8.90 -3.53 2.32
C ASP A 146 -7.70 -4.39 2.73
N CYS A 147 -7.01 -4.96 1.74
CA CYS A 147 -5.89 -5.87 1.95
C CYS A 147 -4.55 -5.17 2.27
N VAL A 148 -4.52 -3.82 2.19
CA VAL A 148 -3.38 -3.03 2.64
C VAL A 148 -3.22 -3.17 4.15
N GLY A 149 -1.99 -3.42 4.61
CA GLY A 149 -1.67 -3.43 6.04
C GLY A 149 -1.82 -2.03 6.62
N PHE A 150 -2.78 -1.83 7.52
CA PHE A 150 -3.34 -0.52 7.85
C PHE A 150 -2.30 0.47 8.40
N ILE A 151 -1.30 0.00 9.16
CA ILE A 151 -0.24 0.86 9.67
C ILE A 151 0.76 1.35 8.60
N ALA A 152 0.85 0.67 7.44
CA ALA A 152 1.89 0.97 6.46
C ALA A 152 1.66 2.32 5.73
N PRO A 153 0.46 2.65 5.21
CA PRO A 153 0.21 3.95 4.61
C PRO A 153 0.53 5.14 5.54
N ILE A 154 0.30 4.98 6.85
CA ILE A 154 0.58 5.97 7.89
C ILE A 154 2.07 6.38 7.88
N LEU A 155 2.98 5.44 7.61
CA LEU A 155 4.43 5.68 7.57
C LEU A 155 4.85 6.60 6.43
N GLY A 156 4.08 6.67 5.34
CA GLY A 156 4.32 7.51 4.16
C GLY A 156 3.27 8.59 3.90
N GLY A 157 2.45 8.95 4.91
CA GLY A 157 1.39 9.95 4.81
C GLY A 157 -0.02 9.33 4.86
N GLY A 158 -0.36 8.51 3.87
CA GLY A 158 -1.61 7.75 3.83
C GLY A 158 -2.81 8.58 3.36
N HIS A 159 -3.05 8.61 2.04
CA HIS A 159 -4.27 9.15 1.44
C HIS A 159 -5.51 8.31 1.80
N GLY A 160 -6.68 8.96 1.79
CA GLY A 160 -7.97 8.31 2.08
C GLY A 160 -9.15 9.26 1.97
N TYR A 161 -10.36 8.72 1.83
CA TYR A 161 -11.58 9.45 1.47
C TYR A 161 -11.90 10.62 2.42
N ASN A 162 -11.67 10.45 3.73
CA ASN A 162 -11.96 11.47 4.74
C ASN A 162 -10.79 12.44 5.02
N GLN A 163 -9.70 12.42 4.24
CA GLN A 163 -8.52 13.24 4.58
C GLN A 163 -8.79 14.75 4.59
N GLY A 164 -9.77 15.21 3.80
CA GLY A 164 -10.20 16.60 3.80
C GLY A 164 -10.91 17.05 5.08
N ARG A 165 -11.40 16.12 5.91
CA ARG A 165 -12.06 16.39 7.19
C ARG A 165 -11.13 16.21 8.39
N TYR A 166 -10.18 15.28 8.32
CA TYR A 166 -9.33 14.92 9.48
C TYR A 166 -7.82 15.13 9.29
N GLY A 167 -7.34 15.32 8.05
CA GLY A 167 -5.93 15.20 7.68
C GLY A 167 -5.60 13.80 7.14
N LYS A 168 -4.38 13.57 6.67
CA LYS A 168 -3.94 12.27 6.15
C LYS A 168 -3.85 11.24 7.31
N ALA A 169 -3.73 9.96 7.00
CA ALA A 169 -3.68 8.91 8.03
C ALA A 169 -2.54 9.12 9.05
N THR A 170 -1.43 9.71 8.61
CA THR A 170 -0.27 10.07 9.44
C THR A 170 -0.57 11.15 10.50
N ASP A 171 -1.55 12.02 10.25
CA ASP A 171 -1.95 13.12 11.15
C ASP A 171 -2.82 12.63 12.32
N GLN A 172 -3.38 11.42 12.19
CA GLN A 172 -4.22 10.78 13.20
C GLN A 172 -3.38 10.09 14.29
N LEU A 173 -2.08 9.92 14.06
CA LEU A 173 -1.19 9.19 14.95
C LEU A 173 -0.92 10.01 16.22
N LEU A 174 -1.14 9.39 17.38
CA LEU A 174 -0.93 9.94 18.71
C LEU A 174 0.39 9.43 19.31
N SER A 175 0.65 8.13 19.17
CA SER A 175 1.91 7.50 19.54
C SER A 175 2.12 6.19 18.79
N ALA A 176 3.32 5.61 18.88
CA ALA A 176 3.61 4.29 18.33
C ALA A 176 4.59 3.50 19.21
N ARG A 177 4.51 2.17 19.12
CA ARG A 177 5.54 1.23 19.55
C ARG A 177 6.38 0.84 18.35
N ILE A 178 7.70 1.03 18.45
CA ILE A 178 8.65 0.67 17.38
C ILE A 178 9.76 -0.20 17.95
N VAL A 179 10.04 -1.32 17.27
CA VAL A 179 11.26 -2.11 17.46
C VAL A 179 12.33 -1.60 16.50
N LEU A 180 13.40 -1.03 17.06
CA LEU A 180 14.56 -0.52 16.33
C LEU A 180 15.39 -1.66 15.72
N THR A 181 16.29 -1.30 14.80
CA THR A 181 17.19 -2.25 14.12
C THR A 181 18.08 -3.04 15.07
N ASN A 182 18.39 -2.52 16.26
CA ASN A 182 19.15 -3.19 17.31
C ASN A 182 18.31 -4.16 18.18
N GLY A 183 16.98 -4.24 17.97
CA GLY A 183 16.06 -5.07 18.74
C GLY A 183 15.54 -4.46 20.05
N THR A 184 15.87 -3.19 20.33
CA THR A 184 15.25 -2.38 21.40
C THR A 184 13.85 -1.97 20.99
N ALA A 185 12.91 -1.88 21.94
CA ALA A 185 11.52 -1.51 21.64
C ALA A 185 11.08 -0.29 22.46
N ILE A 186 10.85 0.82 21.77
CA ILE A 186 10.58 2.15 22.33
C ILE A 186 9.12 2.56 22.12
N ASN A 187 8.66 3.52 22.92
CA ASN A 187 7.47 4.31 22.63
C ASN A 187 7.93 5.61 21.95
N ILE A 188 7.11 6.14 21.03
CA ILE A 188 7.34 7.44 20.40
C ILE A 188 6.03 8.22 20.32
N SER A 189 6.03 9.51 20.66
CA SER A 189 4.90 10.45 20.63
C SER A 189 5.41 11.89 20.49
N GLN A 190 4.58 12.91 20.69
CA GLN A 190 5.01 14.31 20.70
C GLN A 190 5.84 14.68 21.95
N GLU A 191 5.79 13.85 22.99
CA GLU A 191 6.45 14.02 24.29
C GLU A 191 7.64 13.07 24.49
N ASP A 192 7.64 11.93 23.79
CA ASP A 192 8.62 10.85 23.93
C ASP A 192 9.28 10.56 22.55
N ASN A 193 10.59 10.75 22.44
CA ASN A 193 11.33 10.69 21.16
C ASN A 193 10.67 11.50 19.99
N PRO A 194 10.32 12.78 20.20
CA PRO A 194 9.48 13.56 19.26
C PRO A 194 10.07 13.70 17.85
N ASP A 195 11.40 13.69 17.74
CA ASP A 195 12.08 13.79 16.45
C ASP A 195 11.91 12.52 15.60
N LEU A 196 11.87 11.34 16.24
CA LEU A 196 11.58 10.07 15.57
C LEU A 196 10.07 9.95 15.27
N PHE A 197 9.22 10.46 16.16
CA PHE A 197 7.77 10.58 15.94
C PHE A 197 7.41 11.54 14.79
N TRP A 198 8.22 12.58 14.55
CA TRP A 198 8.18 13.40 13.36
C TRP A 198 8.62 12.62 12.11
N ALA A 199 9.76 11.92 12.19
CA ALA A 199 10.34 11.18 11.07
C ALA A 199 9.44 10.04 10.55
N ILE A 200 8.77 9.32 11.45
CA ILE A 200 7.90 8.22 11.03
C ILE A 200 6.59 8.68 10.38
N ARG A 201 6.21 9.95 10.57
CA ARG A 201 5.03 10.53 9.93
C ARG A 201 5.38 11.06 8.54
N GLY A 202 5.73 10.15 7.62
CA GLY A 202 6.08 10.45 6.22
C GLY A 202 7.28 9.72 5.66
N ALA A 203 8.21 9.24 6.51
CA ALA A 203 9.37 8.46 6.08
C ALA A 203 9.56 7.15 6.90
N GLY A 204 8.52 6.69 7.59
CA GLY A 204 8.58 5.70 8.68
C GLY A 204 9.12 4.32 8.30
N HIS A 205 9.03 3.92 7.04
CA HIS A 205 9.65 2.70 6.51
C HIS A 205 11.14 2.58 6.84
N ASN A 206 11.83 3.72 7.01
CA ASN A 206 13.26 3.78 7.26
C ASN A 206 13.67 3.51 8.73
N PHE A 207 12.76 3.66 9.70
CA PHE A 207 13.15 3.92 11.10
C PHE A 207 12.95 2.76 12.07
N GLY A 208 12.23 1.70 11.67
CA GLY A 208 12.09 0.48 12.47
C GLY A 208 10.83 -0.29 12.14
N ILE A 209 10.51 -1.28 12.99
CA ILE A 209 9.31 -2.09 12.86
C ILE A 209 8.24 -1.51 13.79
N MET A 210 7.27 -0.79 13.24
CA MET A 210 6.09 -0.36 14.00
C MET A 210 5.25 -1.59 14.36
N THR A 211 5.16 -1.88 15.66
CA THR A 211 4.43 -3.04 16.18
C THR A 211 3.02 -2.68 16.63
N ARG A 212 2.80 -1.42 17.00
CA ARG A 212 1.49 -0.87 17.38
C ARG A 212 1.45 0.63 17.12
N ALA A 213 0.33 1.13 16.60
CA ALA A 213 -0.01 2.54 16.49
C ALA A 213 -1.13 2.88 17.49
N LYS A 214 -1.08 4.07 18.10
CA LYS A 214 -2.20 4.68 18.82
C LYS A 214 -2.74 5.83 17.97
N LEU A 215 -4.02 5.79 17.64
CA LEU A 215 -4.63 6.69 16.66
C LEU A 215 -5.89 7.34 17.24
N ARG A 216 -6.18 8.57 16.80
CA ARG A 216 -7.45 9.25 17.08
C ARG A 216 -8.60 8.39 16.53
N LYS A 217 -9.60 8.12 17.35
CA LYS A 217 -10.89 7.55 16.91
C LYS A 217 -11.86 8.72 16.69
N TYR A 218 -12.65 8.63 15.64
CA TYR A 218 -13.78 9.53 15.39
C TYR A 218 -15.06 8.71 15.42
N ASP A 219 -16.09 9.25 16.07
CA ASP A 219 -17.42 8.63 16.05
C ASP A 219 -18.14 8.91 14.73
N VAL A 220 -18.95 7.95 14.29
CA VAL A 220 -19.70 8.02 13.03
C VAL A 220 -21.12 8.42 13.37
N GLU A 221 -21.42 9.72 13.23
CA GLU A 221 -22.75 10.27 13.50
C GLU A 221 -23.84 9.60 12.64
N PRO A 222 -25.12 9.63 13.07
CA PRO A 222 -26.24 9.16 12.26
C PRO A 222 -26.22 9.74 10.84
N GLY A 223 -26.22 8.87 9.83
CA GLY A 223 -26.10 9.21 8.41
C GLY A 223 -24.66 9.26 7.87
N GLN A 224 -23.63 9.49 8.70
CA GLN A 224 -22.23 9.58 8.24
C GLN A 224 -21.60 8.21 7.88
N HIS A 225 -22.32 7.12 8.10
CA HIS A 225 -21.94 5.79 7.60
C HIS A 225 -22.28 5.59 6.10
N GLN A 226 -23.10 6.47 5.51
CA GLN A 226 -23.55 6.36 4.12
C GLN A 226 -22.57 7.02 3.15
N TRP A 227 -22.31 6.34 2.05
CA TRP A 227 -21.46 6.76 0.95
C TRP A 227 -22.21 6.57 -0.36
N ALA A 228 -22.59 7.66 -1.01
CA ALA A 228 -23.11 7.63 -2.37
C ALA A 228 -21.92 7.48 -3.34
N ALA A 229 -22.02 6.53 -4.27
CA ALA A 229 -21.02 6.26 -5.28
C ALA A 229 -21.69 6.24 -6.66
N SER A 230 -21.11 6.94 -7.64
CA SER A 230 -21.58 6.93 -9.03
C SER A 230 -20.41 6.70 -9.99
N GLY A 231 -20.60 5.76 -10.92
CA GLY A 231 -19.63 5.39 -11.95
C GLY A 231 -20.12 5.81 -13.33
N PHE A 232 -19.38 6.69 -14.00
CA PHE A 232 -19.69 7.24 -15.32
C PHE A 232 -18.74 6.65 -16.37
N ILE A 233 -19.26 5.86 -17.31
CA ILE A 233 -18.46 5.33 -18.42
C ILE A 233 -18.56 6.31 -19.60
N LEU A 234 -17.41 6.80 -20.08
CA LEU A 234 -17.31 7.91 -21.04
C LEU A 234 -16.49 7.52 -22.27
N SER A 235 -16.90 8.00 -23.45
CA SER A 235 -16.19 7.81 -24.72
C SER A 235 -14.95 8.73 -24.83
N TYR A 236 -14.02 8.40 -25.73
CA TYR A 236 -12.73 9.10 -25.79
C TYR A 236 -12.84 10.60 -26.08
N ASP A 237 -13.76 11.00 -26.94
CA ASP A 237 -14.00 12.40 -27.22
C ASP A 237 -14.41 13.23 -25.97
N LYS A 238 -14.63 12.56 -24.82
CA LYS A 238 -14.82 13.18 -23.51
C LYS A 238 -13.57 13.20 -22.61
N LEU A 239 -12.39 12.66 -22.97
CA LEU A 239 -11.20 12.63 -22.08
C LEU A 239 -10.98 13.99 -21.48
N GLU A 240 -10.70 14.95 -22.34
CA GLU A 240 -10.34 16.27 -21.86
C GLU A 240 -11.56 16.93 -21.28
N ALA A 241 -12.75 16.87 -21.87
CA ALA A 241 -13.98 17.41 -21.24
C ALA A 241 -14.26 16.83 -19.82
N LEU A 242 -13.77 15.63 -19.50
CA LEU A 242 -13.77 15.04 -18.17
C LEU A 242 -12.61 15.54 -17.30
N TYR A 243 -11.36 15.50 -17.76
CA TYR A 243 -10.23 16.10 -17.03
C TYR A 243 -10.34 17.62 -16.90
N ALA A 244 -11.21 18.21 -17.70
CA ALA A 244 -11.64 19.59 -17.76
C ALA A 244 -12.88 19.87 -16.93
N ILE A 245 -13.54 18.84 -16.37
CA ILE A 245 -14.61 18.90 -15.34
C ILE A 245 -14.12 18.40 -13.99
N ALA A 246 -13.10 17.53 -13.95
CA ALA A 246 -12.31 17.16 -12.78
C ALA A 246 -11.20 18.19 -12.50
N ASN A 247 -10.77 18.89 -13.55
CA ASN A 247 -10.69 20.34 -13.51
C ASN A 247 -12.15 20.91 -13.44
N ASP A 248 -12.71 21.73 -14.36
CA ASP A 248 -13.84 22.77 -14.31
C ASP A 248 -14.12 23.47 -12.96
N TRP A 249 -14.32 22.65 -11.93
CA TRP A 249 -13.66 22.78 -10.64
C TRP A 249 -12.17 23.31 -10.76
N ALA A 250 -11.53 23.32 -11.98
CA ALA A 250 -10.34 24.08 -12.45
C ALA A 250 -10.13 24.43 -13.99
N LYS A 251 -10.91 23.92 -14.99
CA LYS A 251 -11.06 24.24 -16.48
C LYS A 251 -10.31 23.45 -17.62
N ASP A 252 -10.46 23.82 -18.92
CA ASP A 252 -10.94 22.99 -20.11
C ASP A 252 -10.31 23.32 -21.54
N PRO A 253 -10.42 22.59 -22.72
CA PRO A 253 -10.73 21.16 -23.19
C PRO A 253 -9.59 20.54 -24.12
N ASN A 254 -9.65 19.50 -25.05
CA ASN A 254 -10.64 18.61 -25.78
C ASN A 254 -10.06 17.30 -26.52
N LYS A 255 -10.42 16.00 -26.18
CA LYS A 255 -10.21 14.64 -26.91
C LYS A 255 -8.92 13.76 -26.60
N SER A 256 -8.63 12.47 -26.93
CA SER A 256 -9.26 11.10 -27.38
C SER A 256 -8.36 8.35 -26.45
N PRO A 257 -8.54 7.69 -25.22
CA PRO A 257 -9.28 6.40 -25.07
C PRO A 257 -10.51 6.46 -24.12
N ILE A 258 -11.21 5.33 -23.87
CA ILE A 258 -12.37 5.23 -22.95
C ILE A 258 -11.95 5.57 -21.51
N ILE A 259 -12.80 6.31 -20.77
CA ILE A 259 -12.57 6.70 -19.37
C ILE A 259 -13.72 6.24 -18.48
N ILE A 260 -13.42 5.86 -17.24
CA ILE A 260 -14.40 5.62 -16.18
C ILE A 260 -14.14 6.63 -15.07
N ALA A 261 -15.09 7.52 -14.81
CA ALA A 261 -15.03 8.46 -13.70
C ALA A 261 -15.86 7.93 -12.52
N TRP A 262 -15.24 7.83 -11.34
CA TRP A 262 -15.93 7.47 -10.09
C TRP A 262 -16.02 8.69 -9.19
N LEU A 263 -17.24 9.01 -8.73
CA LEU A 263 -17.49 10.08 -7.77
C LEU A 263 -18.06 9.46 -6.48
N TYR A 264 -17.39 9.74 -5.36
CA TYR A 264 -17.77 9.26 -4.03
C TYR A 264 -18.10 10.45 -3.12
N PHE A 265 -19.23 10.37 -2.40
CA PHE A 265 -19.71 11.43 -1.52
C PHE A 265 -20.25 10.85 -0.20
N GLN A 266 -19.84 11.40 0.94
CA GLN A 266 -20.33 10.96 2.25
C GLN A 266 -21.76 11.49 2.48
N GLY A 267 -22.77 10.68 2.17
CA GLY A 267 -24.18 11.00 2.27
C GLY A 267 -25.09 9.99 1.57
N ALA A 268 -26.41 10.23 1.63
CA ALA A 268 -27.44 9.40 1.01
C ALA A 268 -27.63 9.61 -0.51
N SER A 269 -27.00 10.64 -1.07
CA SER A 269 -26.97 10.94 -2.51
C SER A 269 -25.81 11.88 -2.81
N ILE A 270 -25.38 11.93 -4.07
CA ILE A 270 -24.44 12.95 -4.56
C ILE A 270 -25.25 14.19 -4.95
N PRO A 271 -24.88 15.41 -4.51
CA PRO A 271 -25.51 16.66 -4.96
C PRO A 271 -25.52 16.80 -6.49
N SER A 272 -26.66 17.26 -7.04
CA SER A 272 -26.88 17.26 -8.49
C SER A 272 -26.06 18.31 -9.24
N ASP A 273 -25.56 19.34 -8.55
CA ASP A 273 -24.58 20.30 -9.05
C ASP A 273 -23.20 19.67 -9.29
N LEU A 274 -22.84 18.61 -8.56
CA LEU A 274 -21.61 17.85 -8.79
C LEU A 274 -21.76 16.81 -9.91
N THR A 275 -22.96 16.22 -10.08
CA THR A 275 -23.21 15.19 -11.12
C THR A 275 -23.70 15.74 -12.44
N ALA A 276 -24.39 16.89 -12.48
CA ALA A 276 -24.89 17.49 -13.73
C ALA A 276 -23.79 17.76 -14.79
N PRO A 277 -22.58 18.23 -14.44
CA PRO A 277 -21.48 18.34 -15.41
C PRO A 277 -21.13 17.00 -16.05
N LEU A 278 -21.04 15.92 -15.26
CA LEU A 278 -20.74 14.58 -15.74
C LEU A 278 -21.88 13.99 -16.60
N HIS A 279 -23.15 14.26 -16.24
CA HIS A 279 -24.29 13.92 -17.08
C HIS A 279 -24.33 14.71 -18.41
N ALA A 280 -23.90 15.98 -18.40
CA ALA A 280 -23.82 16.81 -19.60
C ALA A 280 -22.78 16.31 -20.64
N LEU A 281 -21.81 15.50 -20.22
CA LEU A 281 -20.90 14.80 -21.13
C LEU A 281 -21.58 13.67 -21.95
N ALA A 282 -22.84 13.33 -21.67
CA ALA A 282 -23.57 12.20 -22.25
C ALA A 282 -22.83 10.84 -22.09
N PRO A 283 -22.66 10.36 -20.84
CA PRO A 283 -22.03 9.08 -20.53
C PRO A 283 -22.76 7.89 -21.18
N ILE A 284 -21.99 6.87 -21.56
CA ILE A 284 -22.47 5.61 -22.16
C ILE A 284 -23.37 4.87 -21.17
N SER A 285 -23.01 4.90 -19.89
CA SER A 285 -23.82 4.42 -18.77
C SER A 285 -23.43 5.17 -17.50
N VAL A 286 -24.41 5.34 -16.60
CA VAL A 286 -24.18 5.74 -15.21
C VAL A 286 -24.76 4.67 -14.32
N ASP A 287 -23.94 4.11 -13.42
CA ASP A 287 -24.40 3.34 -12.27
C ASP A 287 -24.32 4.23 -11.03
N SER A 288 -25.21 4.05 -10.06
CA SER A 288 -25.32 4.91 -8.88
C SER A 288 -25.96 4.16 -7.71
N SER A 289 -25.26 4.11 -6.59
CA SER A 289 -25.66 3.36 -5.39
C SER A 289 -25.32 4.10 -4.10
N VAL A 290 -25.93 3.69 -3.01
CA VAL A 290 -25.61 4.15 -1.65
C VAL A 290 -25.11 2.93 -0.87
N THR A 291 -23.96 3.07 -0.23
CA THR A 291 -23.22 1.97 0.37
C THR A 291 -22.45 2.45 1.61
N ASP A 292 -21.55 1.65 2.15
CA ASP A 292 -20.59 2.04 3.18
C ASP A 292 -19.14 2.07 2.63
N ILE A 293 -18.13 2.25 3.50
CA ILE A 293 -16.73 2.27 3.06
C ILE A 293 -16.28 0.91 2.48
N ALA A 294 -16.76 -0.21 3.01
CA ALA A 294 -16.39 -1.54 2.51
C ALA A 294 -16.98 -1.78 1.11
N GLY A 295 -18.24 -1.37 0.90
CA GLY A 295 -18.85 -1.40 -0.43
C GLY A 295 -18.25 -0.39 -1.41
N ALA A 296 -17.79 0.78 -0.95
CA ALA A 296 -17.04 1.73 -1.78
C ALA A 296 -15.71 1.11 -2.28
N ASN A 297 -14.98 0.41 -1.39
CA ASN A 297 -13.79 -0.36 -1.76
C ASN A 297 -14.12 -1.56 -2.68
N ALA A 298 -15.29 -2.19 -2.53
CA ALA A 298 -15.76 -3.25 -3.42
C ALA A 298 -16.05 -2.75 -4.85
N HIS A 299 -16.55 -1.51 -5.03
CA HIS A 299 -16.72 -0.91 -6.37
C HIS A 299 -15.38 -0.75 -7.11
N LEU A 300 -14.28 -0.48 -6.39
CA LEU A 300 -12.92 -0.45 -6.94
C LEU A 300 -12.29 -1.85 -7.12
N LEU A 301 -13.03 -2.92 -6.82
CA LEU A 301 -12.53 -4.30 -6.72
C LEU A 301 -11.34 -4.43 -5.74
N ALA A 302 -11.31 -3.55 -4.74
CA ALA A 302 -10.26 -3.37 -3.73
C ALA A 302 -10.69 -3.84 -2.32
N ASN A 303 -11.84 -4.50 -2.21
CA ASN A 303 -12.16 -5.37 -1.09
C ASN A 303 -11.24 -6.60 -1.07
N LYS A 304 -11.17 -7.31 0.07
CA LYS A 304 -10.22 -8.42 0.31
C LYS A 304 -10.22 -9.51 -0.77
N GLU A 305 -11.38 -9.81 -1.34
CA GLU A 305 -11.60 -10.84 -2.36
C GLU A 305 -11.45 -10.31 -3.81
N GLY A 306 -11.33 -8.99 -3.98
CA GLY A 306 -11.32 -8.32 -5.27
C GLY A 306 -10.00 -8.43 -6.04
N VAL A 307 -10.06 -8.18 -7.36
CA VAL A 307 -8.89 -8.35 -8.25
C VAL A 307 -7.77 -7.34 -7.98
N ALA A 308 -8.08 -6.18 -7.40
CA ALA A 308 -7.05 -5.25 -6.94
C ALA A 308 -6.32 -5.79 -5.70
N CYS A 309 -6.93 -6.65 -4.88
CA CYS A 309 -6.28 -7.35 -3.77
C CYS A 309 -5.55 -8.65 -4.18
N ALA A 310 -5.83 -9.22 -5.35
CA ALA A 310 -5.22 -10.47 -5.81
C ALA A 310 -3.67 -10.36 -5.93
N LYS A 311 -2.94 -11.25 -5.25
CA LYS A 311 -1.47 -11.33 -5.27
C LYS A 311 -0.94 -12.10 -6.48
N GLY A 312 0.38 -11.99 -6.73
CA GLY A 312 1.08 -12.78 -7.76
C GLY A 312 1.12 -12.19 -9.17
N PHE A 313 0.61 -10.97 -9.37
CA PHE A 313 0.90 -10.16 -10.56
C PHE A 313 2.15 -9.30 -10.32
N THR A 314 2.90 -8.99 -11.37
CA THR A 314 3.80 -7.83 -11.31
C THR A 314 2.98 -6.57 -11.47
N ARG A 315 3.23 -5.61 -10.57
CA ARG A 315 2.56 -4.31 -10.49
C ARG A 315 3.59 -3.21 -10.31
N LYS A 316 3.57 -2.21 -11.20
CA LYS A 316 4.47 -1.05 -11.17
C LYS A 316 3.62 0.22 -11.20
N MET A 317 3.88 1.16 -10.29
CA MET A 317 3.14 2.43 -10.18
C MET A 317 4.04 3.63 -10.45
N VAL A 318 3.47 4.67 -11.06
CA VAL A 318 4.14 5.95 -11.34
C VAL A 318 3.48 7.07 -10.53
N PRO A 319 3.91 7.33 -9.28
CA PRO A 319 3.29 8.36 -8.45
C PRO A 319 3.78 9.77 -8.79
N ILE A 320 2.84 10.66 -9.11
CA ILE A 320 3.12 12.09 -9.33
C ILE A 320 2.00 12.91 -8.64
N GLY A 321 2.36 13.67 -7.60
CA GLY A 321 1.48 14.65 -6.97
C GLY A 321 1.44 15.95 -7.77
N VAL A 322 0.25 16.48 -8.04
CA VAL A 322 0.03 17.73 -8.80
C VAL A 322 -1.04 18.61 -8.14
N GLN A 323 -1.00 19.92 -8.40
CA GLN A 323 -2.02 20.87 -7.93
C GLN A 323 -3.19 20.99 -8.91
N GLU A 324 -2.93 20.78 -10.20
CA GLU A 324 -3.90 20.82 -11.30
C GLU A 324 -3.51 19.78 -12.35
N TYR A 325 -4.47 19.33 -13.16
CA TYR A 325 -4.18 18.41 -14.25
C TYR A 325 -3.75 19.18 -15.51
N ASP A 326 -2.50 19.04 -15.93
CA ASP A 326 -2.08 19.40 -17.30
C ASP A 326 -2.76 18.42 -18.28
N ILE A 327 -3.78 18.92 -18.96
CA ILE A 327 -4.63 18.12 -19.83
C ILE A 327 -3.86 17.64 -21.08
N ALA A 328 -2.88 18.40 -21.57
CA ALA A 328 -2.07 18.01 -22.72
C ALA A 328 -1.09 16.89 -22.35
N ALA A 329 -0.46 17.00 -21.17
CA ALA A 329 0.39 15.96 -20.59
C ALA A 329 -0.41 14.67 -20.31
N ILE A 330 -1.63 14.80 -19.77
CA ILE A 330 -2.55 13.68 -19.55
C ILE A 330 -2.95 13.02 -20.87
N ARG A 331 -3.31 13.78 -21.92
CA ARG A 331 -3.61 13.20 -23.25
C ARG A 331 -2.43 12.38 -23.77
N GLN A 332 -1.22 12.95 -23.73
CA GLN A 332 -0.01 12.26 -24.18
C GLN A 332 0.24 10.97 -23.38
N ALA A 333 0.06 11.01 -22.06
CA ALA A 333 0.18 9.84 -21.20
C ALA A 333 -0.91 8.77 -21.48
N PHE A 334 -2.16 9.17 -21.72
CA PHE A 334 -3.24 8.26 -22.13
C PHE A 334 -3.02 7.65 -23.52
N GLU A 335 -2.39 8.36 -24.46
CA GLU A 335 -2.01 7.82 -25.77
C GLU A 335 -0.87 6.79 -25.65
N ILE A 336 0.13 7.06 -24.81
CA ILE A 336 1.18 6.10 -24.48
C ILE A 336 0.58 4.87 -23.78
N PHE A 337 -0.26 5.06 -22.77
CA PHE A 337 -0.93 4.00 -22.03
C PHE A 337 -1.88 3.17 -22.92
N GLY A 338 -2.62 3.81 -23.82
CA GLY A 338 -3.47 3.14 -24.82
C GLY A 338 -2.70 2.31 -25.84
N SER A 339 -1.38 2.51 -25.97
CA SER A 339 -0.49 1.73 -26.83
C SER A 339 0.21 0.54 -26.16
N VAL A 340 -0.05 0.26 -24.87
CA VAL A 340 0.58 -0.88 -24.17
C VAL A 340 0.24 -2.23 -24.83
N PRO A 341 1.20 -3.19 -24.88
CA PRO A 341 0.93 -4.52 -25.43
C PRO A 341 -0.22 -5.27 -24.71
N PRO A 342 -0.95 -6.19 -25.36
CA PRO A 342 -2.08 -6.93 -24.77
C PRO A 342 -1.77 -7.78 -23.50
N ALA A 343 -0.50 -7.94 -23.15
CA ALA A 343 -0.05 -8.52 -21.88
C ALA A 343 -0.37 -7.62 -20.67
N PHE A 344 -0.50 -6.31 -20.89
CA PHE A 344 -0.76 -5.28 -19.88
C PHE A 344 -2.24 -4.90 -19.76
N ARG A 345 -3.16 -5.67 -20.36
CA ARG A 345 -4.60 -5.35 -20.42
C ARG A 345 -5.33 -5.21 -19.06
N ASN A 346 -4.67 -5.59 -17.96
CA ASN A 346 -5.19 -5.45 -16.59
C ASN A 346 -4.68 -4.16 -15.89
N SER A 347 -3.93 -3.32 -16.60
CA SER A 347 -3.38 -2.06 -16.10
C SER A 347 -4.48 -1.00 -15.97
N VAL A 348 -4.27 -0.01 -15.08
CA VAL A 348 -5.19 1.11 -14.88
C VAL A 348 -4.41 2.42 -14.84
N MET A 349 -4.85 3.43 -15.57
CA MET A 349 -4.34 4.80 -15.45
C MET A 349 -5.14 5.53 -14.36
N PHE A 350 -4.68 5.43 -13.11
CA PHE A 350 -5.31 6.13 -11.99
C PHE A 350 -4.94 7.61 -11.97
N THR A 351 -5.95 8.45 -11.72
CA THR A 351 -5.83 9.90 -11.50
C THR A 351 -6.77 10.26 -10.35
N GLU A 352 -6.22 10.34 -9.14
CA GLU A 352 -6.97 10.35 -7.90
C GLU A 352 -7.13 11.78 -7.35
N GLY A 353 -8.37 12.29 -7.30
CA GLY A 353 -8.70 13.51 -6.56
C GLY A 353 -9.17 13.18 -5.15
N TYR A 354 -8.61 13.85 -4.15
CA TYR A 354 -9.01 13.71 -2.74
C TYR A 354 -9.35 15.09 -2.16
N PRO A 355 -10.33 15.21 -1.25
CA PRO A 355 -10.58 16.48 -0.57
C PRO A 355 -9.37 16.83 0.33
N THR A 356 -8.87 18.06 0.27
CA THR A 356 -7.59 18.47 0.90
C THR A 356 -7.71 19.49 2.03
N ASN A 357 -8.92 19.96 2.36
CA ASN A 357 -9.15 21.11 3.25
C ASN A 357 -8.35 21.02 4.55
N ARG A 358 -8.58 19.98 5.37
CA ARG A 358 -7.86 19.75 6.62
C ARG A 358 -6.39 19.33 6.45
N VAL A 359 -6.00 18.83 5.28
CA VAL A 359 -4.58 18.51 4.97
C VAL A 359 -3.76 19.79 4.84
N LYS A 360 -4.32 20.84 4.22
CA LYS A 360 -3.67 22.14 3.98
C LYS A 360 -3.58 23.01 5.24
N GLU A 361 -4.48 22.81 6.19
CA GLU A 361 -4.42 23.45 7.52
C GLU A 361 -3.33 22.89 8.44
N ILE A 362 -2.67 21.78 8.04
CA ILE A 362 -1.61 21.14 8.82
C ILE A 362 -0.27 21.57 8.25
N ASP A 363 0.50 22.26 9.09
CA ASP A 363 1.87 22.70 8.79
C ASP A 363 2.72 21.54 8.23
N SER A 364 3.33 21.76 7.06
CA SER A 364 4.16 20.76 6.37
C SER A 364 5.43 20.42 7.17
N ASP A 365 5.90 21.33 8.02
CA ASP A 365 7.08 21.12 8.86
C ASP A 365 6.75 20.27 10.10
N SER A 366 5.47 20.10 10.45
CA SER A 366 5.01 19.31 11.62
C SER A 366 5.17 17.78 11.46
N THR A 367 5.46 17.32 10.24
CA THR A 367 5.63 15.91 9.85
C THR A 367 6.79 15.76 8.86
N ALA A 368 7.38 14.57 8.74
CA ALA A 368 8.30 14.30 7.63
C ALA A 368 7.61 14.41 6.26
N TYR A 369 6.33 14.07 6.18
CA TYR A 369 5.53 14.12 4.95
C TYR A 369 5.37 15.56 4.43
N SER A 370 5.90 15.82 3.23
CA SER A 370 6.08 17.16 2.65
C SER A 370 4.90 17.64 1.80
N ASP A 371 4.21 16.75 1.09
CA ASP A 371 3.17 17.14 0.13
C ASP A 371 1.82 17.47 0.79
N ARG A 372 1.74 18.69 1.32
CA ARG A 372 0.52 19.31 1.85
C ARG A 372 -0.21 20.18 0.82
N ALA A 373 0.35 20.36 -0.37
CA ALA A 373 -0.14 21.31 -1.37
C ALA A 373 -0.77 20.65 -2.61
N GLY A 374 -0.39 19.41 -2.95
CA GLY A 374 -0.99 18.63 -4.03
C GLY A 374 -2.47 18.32 -3.77
N GLU A 375 -3.28 18.50 -4.82
CA GLU A 375 -4.72 18.21 -4.85
C GLU A 375 -4.98 16.80 -5.39
N PHE A 376 -4.19 16.42 -6.40
CA PHE A 376 -4.37 15.20 -7.18
C PHE A 376 -3.13 14.32 -7.11
N LEU A 377 -3.35 13.00 -7.13
CA LEU A 377 -2.31 11.99 -7.24
C LEU A 377 -2.51 11.23 -8.55
N LEU A 378 -1.61 11.45 -9.50
CA LEU A 378 -1.48 10.61 -10.69
C LEU A 378 -0.73 9.34 -10.25
N SER A 379 -1.29 8.18 -10.55
CA SER A 379 -0.75 6.88 -10.14
C SER A 379 -0.94 5.76 -11.20
N PRO A 380 -0.57 5.97 -12.49
CA PRO A 380 -0.63 4.91 -13.50
C PRO A 380 0.00 3.60 -13.01
N LEU A 381 -0.78 2.52 -13.10
CA LEU A 381 -0.46 1.18 -12.60
C LEU A 381 -0.39 0.20 -13.77
N LEU A 382 0.82 -0.20 -14.17
CA LEU A 382 1.00 -1.33 -15.09
C LEU A 382 0.87 -2.66 -14.32
N THR A 383 -0.06 -3.51 -14.77
CA THR A 383 -0.35 -4.83 -14.15
C THR A 383 -0.28 -5.95 -15.19
N TYR A 384 0.57 -6.94 -14.95
CA TYR A 384 0.86 -8.03 -15.89
C TYR A 384 1.36 -9.30 -15.17
N SER A 385 1.41 -10.43 -15.88
CA SER A 385 1.94 -11.69 -15.33
C SER A 385 3.46 -11.62 -15.17
N PRO A 386 4.05 -12.13 -14.06
CA PRO A 386 5.49 -11.97 -13.78
C PRO A 386 6.39 -12.52 -14.88
N ASN A 387 7.18 -11.65 -15.51
CA ASN A 387 8.03 -12.00 -16.66
C ASN A 387 9.11 -10.93 -16.89
N ALA A 388 10.39 -11.30 -16.78
CA ALA A 388 11.54 -10.41 -16.94
C ALA A 388 11.60 -9.66 -18.28
N SER A 389 11.03 -10.22 -19.36
CA SER A 389 10.95 -9.51 -20.66
C SER A 389 9.81 -8.49 -20.69
N LEU A 390 8.73 -8.70 -19.93
CA LEU A 390 7.69 -7.69 -19.74
C LEU A 390 8.12 -6.62 -18.73
N ASP A 391 8.97 -6.95 -17.76
CA ASP A 391 9.49 -5.97 -16.79
C ASP A 391 10.23 -4.82 -17.47
N VAL A 392 11.07 -5.13 -18.47
CA VAL A 392 11.78 -4.12 -19.29
C VAL A 392 10.81 -3.28 -20.15
N VAL A 393 9.77 -3.90 -20.72
CA VAL A 393 8.74 -3.17 -21.48
C VAL A 393 7.93 -2.27 -20.55
N ALA A 394 7.64 -2.72 -19.32
CA ALA A 394 6.94 -1.91 -18.34
C ALA A 394 7.74 -0.65 -17.96
N ASP A 395 9.06 -0.76 -17.79
CA ASP A 395 9.90 0.41 -17.45
C ASP A 395 10.04 1.43 -18.59
N ASP A 396 9.99 1.01 -19.86
CA ASP A 396 9.89 1.93 -21.01
C ASP A 396 8.57 2.71 -20.96
N TYR A 397 7.44 2.03 -20.79
CA TYR A 397 6.13 2.68 -20.75
C TYR A 397 5.93 3.52 -19.48
N ASP A 398 6.31 3.04 -18.30
CA ASP A 398 6.32 3.81 -17.05
C ASP A 398 7.17 5.08 -17.18
N GLY A 399 8.37 4.95 -17.77
CA GLY A 399 9.27 6.08 -18.02
C GLY A 399 8.66 7.11 -18.97
N ARG A 400 8.12 6.66 -20.12
CA ARG A 400 7.48 7.53 -21.11
C ARG A 400 6.21 8.20 -20.59
N ILE A 401 5.41 7.50 -19.78
CA ILE A 401 4.23 8.06 -19.09
C ILE A 401 4.67 9.10 -18.06
N ARG A 402 5.69 8.81 -17.24
CA ARG A 402 6.25 9.74 -16.26
C ARG A 402 6.79 11.01 -16.93
N ASP A 403 7.51 10.87 -18.04
CA ASP A 403 8.06 12.02 -18.77
C ASP A 403 6.97 12.84 -19.46
N ALA A 404 5.91 12.21 -20.00
CA ALA A 404 4.74 12.94 -20.50
C ALA A 404 4.07 13.76 -19.39
N LEU A 405 3.73 13.13 -18.27
CA LEU A 405 3.04 13.76 -17.12
C LEU A 405 3.86 14.85 -16.41
N LEU A 406 5.17 14.93 -16.65
CA LEU A 406 6.06 15.97 -16.09
C LEU A 406 6.52 17.00 -17.15
N GLY A 407 6.04 16.92 -18.40
CA GLY A 407 6.53 17.75 -19.50
C GLY A 407 8.03 17.59 -19.77
N GLY A 408 8.57 16.39 -19.49
CA GLY A 408 10.00 16.06 -19.53
C GLY A 408 10.83 16.54 -18.32
N ASP A 409 10.26 17.35 -17.42
CA ASP A 409 11.00 17.95 -16.31
C ASP A 409 10.87 17.17 -15.00
N ARG A 410 11.69 16.12 -14.89
CA ARG A 410 11.82 15.32 -13.66
C ARG A 410 12.30 16.11 -12.43
N SER A 411 12.73 17.37 -12.56
CA SER A 411 13.08 18.20 -11.39
C SER A 411 11.85 18.63 -10.60
N LYS A 412 10.64 18.59 -11.19
CA LYS A 412 9.35 18.93 -10.54
C LYS A 412 8.67 17.76 -9.82
N LEU A 413 9.21 16.54 -9.91
CA LEU A 413 8.54 15.32 -9.45
C LEU A 413 8.31 15.30 -7.93
N VAL A 414 7.08 15.51 -7.49
CA VAL A 414 6.61 15.16 -6.13
C VAL A 414 6.07 13.74 -6.18
N ALA A 415 6.66 12.82 -5.41
CA ALA A 415 6.35 11.40 -5.45
C ALA A 415 5.79 10.92 -4.11
N TYR A 416 4.58 10.34 -4.13
CA TYR A 416 3.99 9.73 -2.94
C TYR A 416 4.73 8.44 -2.57
N VAL A 417 5.57 8.50 -1.52
CA VAL A 417 6.52 7.44 -1.13
C VAL A 417 5.89 6.05 -0.93
N ASN A 418 4.59 5.96 -0.58
CA ASN A 418 3.89 4.68 -0.45
C ASN A 418 3.73 3.93 -1.79
N TYR A 419 3.82 4.62 -2.93
CA TYR A 419 3.71 4.08 -4.29
C TYR A 419 5.03 4.15 -5.09
N ALA A 420 6.08 4.76 -4.52
CA ALA A 420 7.35 5.00 -5.19
C ALA A 420 8.11 3.69 -5.52
N ARG A 421 8.99 3.75 -6.53
CA ARG A 421 9.80 2.61 -7.00
C ARG A 421 11.29 2.72 -6.68
N GLU A 422 11.74 3.88 -6.19
CA GLU A 422 13.12 4.33 -5.98
C GLU A 422 13.91 4.62 -7.27
N ASP A 423 13.19 4.88 -8.38
CA ASP A 423 13.69 5.63 -9.54
C ASP A 423 13.30 7.13 -9.49
N GLU A 424 12.61 7.53 -8.42
CA GLU A 424 12.37 8.91 -8.00
C GLU A 424 13.56 9.48 -7.22
N THR A 425 13.67 10.82 -7.14
CA THR A 425 14.71 11.45 -6.31
C THR A 425 14.33 11.46 -4.83
N MET A 426 15.33 11.51 -3.94
CA MET A 426 15.09 11.68 -2.50
C MET A 426 14.32 12.98 -2.19
N GLN A 427 14.57 14.05 -2.94
CA GLN A 427 13.81 15.30 -2.88
C GLN A 427 12.34 15.09 -3.29
N GLY A 428 12.10 14.33 -4.35
CA GLY A 428 10.75 14.04 -4.82
C GLY A 428 9.93 13.21 -3.84
N MET A 429 10.53 12.19 -3.22
CA MET A 429 9.84 11.33 -2.25
C MET A 429 9.65 11.96 -0.87
N TYR A 430 10.57 12.82 -0.42
CA TYR A 430 10.62 13.29 0.97
C TYR A 430 10.56 14.80 1.15
N GLY A 431 10.52 15.61 0.08
CA GLY A 431 10.51 17.08 0.14
C GLY A 431 11.81 17.72 -0.34
N TYR A 432 11.68 18.89 -0.97
CA TYR A 432 12.78 19.62 -1.61
C TYR A 432 13.53 20.55 -0.65
N GLU A 433 13.02 20.75 0.57
CA GLU A 433 13.61 21.62 1.57
C GLU A 433 14.87 20.95 2.17
N PRO A 434 16.07 21.57 2.07
CA PRO A 434 17.31 20.91 2.48
C PRO A 434 17.32 20.42 3.93
N TRP A 435 16.70 21.19 4.83
CA TRP A 435 16.61 20.87 6.27
C TRP A 435 15.85 19.56 6.53
N ARG A 436 14.86 19.22 5.69
CA ARG A 436 13.96 18.07 5.88
C ARG A 436 14.72 16.77 5.59
N LEU A 437 15.44 16.74 4.47
CA LEU A 437 16.36 15.66 4.12
C LEU A 437 17.57 15.58 5.07
N GLU A 438 18.10 16.71 5.55
CA GLU A 438 19.17 16.72 6.55
C GLU A 438 18.71 16.10 7.87
N LYS A 439 17.54 16.49 8.38
CA LYS A 439 16.94 15.93 9.59
C LYS A 439 16.70 14.43 9.47
N LEU A 440 16.10 13.97 8.36
CA LEU A 440 15.91 12.54 8.08
C LEU A 440 17.25 11.78 8.02
N ARG A 441 18.27 12.34 7.37
CA ARG A 441 19.62 11.74 7.28
C ARG A 441 20.37 11.73 8.61
N ARG A 442 20.10 12.67 9.52
CA ARG A 442 20.63 12.64 10.90
C ARG A 442 19.96 11.51 11.69
N LEU A 443 18.63 11.52 11.76
CA LEU A 443 17.82 10.54 12.51
C LEU A 443 17.98 9.10 12.00
N LYS A 444 18.51 8.91 10.78
CA LYS A 444 18.83 7.60 10.19
C LYS A 444 20.25 7.10 10.51
N LYS A 445 21.09 7.92 11.13
CA LYS A 445 22.43 7.56 11.65
C LYS A 445 22.45 7.27 13.15
N GLU A 446 21.45 7.79 13.85
CA GLU A 446 21.14 7.52 15.27
C GLU A 446 20.55 6.11 15.46
#